data_AF-A0A1J0GJA1-F1
#
_entry.id   AF-A0A1J0GJA1-F1
#
_cell.length_a   1.000
_cell.length_b   1.000
_cell.length_c   1.000
_cell.angle_alpha   90.00
_cell.angle_beta   90.00
_cell.angle_gamma   90.00
#
_symmetry.space_group_name_H-M   'P 1'
#
loop_
_entity.id
_entity.type
_entity.pdbx_description
1 polymer ?
#
loop_
_entity_poly.entity_id
_entity_poly.type
_entity_poly.pdbx_seq_one_letter_code
_entity_poly.pdbx_strand_id
1 'polypeptide(L)' 'MGLYGHRLVIMNFWKMTASYKNTFYVSVNHKKTSAPEHLQGRAVAISDDIANVLSNLRIKVQGK' A
#
# COMPACT_ATOMS: atom_id res chain seq x y z
N MET A 1 10.67 10.22 14.49
CA MET A 1 9.95 8.96 14.83
C MET A 1 10.79 7.78 14.36
N GLY A 2 11.30 6.96 15.28
CA GLY A 2 12.20 5.85 14.94
C GLY A 2 11.53 4.71 14.17
N LEU A 3 12.33 3.79 13.64
CA LEU A 3 11.93 2.62 12.84
C LEU A 3 10.75 1.82 13.45
N TYR A 4 10.57 1.87 14.77
CA TYR A 4 9.48 1.22 15.50
C TYR A 4 8.09 1.78 15.18
N GLY A 5 7.94 3.10 15.07
CA GLY A 5 6.63 3.72 14.81
C GLY A 5 6.09 3.38 13.42
N HIS A 6 6.98 3.37 12.42
CA HIS A 6 6.65 3.01 11.04
C HIS A 6 6.18 1.55 10.92
N ARG A 7 6.78 0.64 11.69
CA ARG A 7 6.44 -0.79 11.65
C ARG A 7 5.07 -1.08 12.27
N LEU A 8 4.69 -0.35 13.32
CA LEU A 8 3.38 -0.50 13.97
C LEU A 8 2.23 -0.09 13.04
N VAL A 9 2.39 1.02 12.32
CA VAL A 9 1.40 1.48 11.34
C VAL A 9 1.17 0.42 10.27
N ILE A 10 2.24 -0.10 9.65
CA ILE A 10 2.15 -1.14 8.61
C ILE A 10 1.46 -2.40 9.13
N MET A 11 1.87 -2.90 10.30
CA MET A 11 1.30 -4.14 10.86
C MET A 11 -0.19 -4.00 11.17
N ASN A 12 -0.65 -2.84 11.62
CA ASN A 12 -2.07 -2.61 11.89
C ASN A 12 -2.89 -2.63 10.60
N PHE A 13 -2.42 -1.99 9.53
CA PHE A 13 -3.08 -2.05 8.22
C PHE A 13 -3.09 -3.47 7.63
N TRP A 14 -2.03 -4.24 7.81
CA TRP A 14 -2.01 -5.64 7.39
C TRP A 14 -3.04 -6.49 8.15
N LYS A 15 -3.11 -6.34 9.47
CA LYS A 15 -4.12 -7.02 10.30
C LYS A 15 -5.54 -6.68 9.85
N MET A 16 -5.83 -5.40 9.63
CA MET A 16 -7.14 -4.97 9.14
C MET A 16 -7.46 -5.60 7.78
N THR A 17 -6.53 -5.57 6.84
CA THR A 17 -6.72 -6.15 5.50
C THR A 17 -6.93 -7.67 5.57
N ALA A 18 -6.25 -8.36 6.49
CA ALA A 18 -6.46 -9.78 6.71
C ALA A 18 -7.88 -10.07 7.26
N SER A 19 -8.37 -9.24 8.19
CA SER A 19 -9.67 -9.43 8.85
C SER A 19 -10.88 -9.15 7.96
N TYR A 20 -10.76 -8.26 6.96
CA TYR A 20 -11.88 -7.88 6.10
C TYR A 20 -11.70 -8.41 4.67
N LYS A 21 -12.61 -9.32 4.25
CA LYS A 21 -12.52 -10.04 2.96
C LYS A 21 -12.50 -9.12 1.74
N ASN A 22 -13.15 -7.97 1.81
CA ASN A 22 -13.30 -7.01 0.70
C ASN A 22 -12.35 -5.80 0.83
N THR A 23 -11.28 -5.91 1.61
CA THR A 23 -10.28 -4.85 1.78
C THR A 23 -9.02 -5.17 1.00
N PHE A 24 -8.44 -4.13 0.42
CA PHE A 24 -7.16 -4.16 -0.28
C PHE A 24 -6.14 -3.29 0.45
N TYR A 25 -4.89 -3.74 0.44
CA TYR A 25 -3.75 -2.98 0.96
C TYR A 25 -2.92 -2.42 -0.19
N VAL A 26 -2.67 -1.12 -0.19
CA VAL A 26 -1.75 -0.48 -1.14
C VAL A 26 -0.76 0.37 -0.35
N SER A 27 0.54 0.13 -0.54
CA SER A 27 1.58 1.00 0.02
C SER A 27 2.38 1.66 -1.09
N VAL A 28 2.58 2.97 -0.98
CA VAL A 28 3.42 3.77 -1.88
C VAL A 28 4.59 4.30 -1.06
N ASN A 29 5.82 3.91 -1.41
CA ASN A 29 7.03 4.32 -0.71
C ASN A 29 8.17 4.49 -1.71
N HIS A 30 9.08 5.45 -1.52
CA HIS A 30 10.27 5.57 -2.39
C HIS A 30 11.20 4.35 -2.30
N LYS A 31 11.36 3.78 -1.10
CA LYS A 31 12.18 2.59 -0.90
C LYS A 31 11.38 1.35 -1.26
N LYS A 32 12.08 0.36 -1.82
CA LYS A 32 11.49 -0.95 -2.12
C LYS A 32 10.87 -1.54 -0.86
N THR A 33 9.59 -1.83 -0.93
CA THR A 33 8.81 -2.50 0.12
C THR A 33 8.12 -3.72 -0.49
N SER A 34 7.82 -4.71 0.33
CA SER A 34 7.07 -5.90 -0.08
C SER A 34 5.69 -5.90 0.56
N ALA A 35 4.71 -6.38 -0.21
CA ALA A 35 3.45 -6.82 0.36
C ALA A 35 3.68 -8.14 1.13
N PRO A 36 2.98 -8.37 2.24
CA PRO A 36 3.13 -9.59 3.00
C PRO A 36 2.45 -10.76 2.29
N GLU A 37 3.07 -11.95 2.37
CA GLU A 37 2.62 -13.16 1.66
C GLU A 37 1.17 -13.55 1.97
N HIS A 38 0.75 -13.43 3.23
CA HIS A 38 -0.62 -13.74 3.66
C HIS A 38 -1.71 -12.80 3.08
N LEU A 39 -1.33 -11.73 2.37
CA LEU A 39 -2.24 -10.84 1.64
C LEU A 39 -2.08 -10.96 0.11
N GLN A 40 -1.48 -12.05 -0.39
CA GLN A 40 -1.32 -12.29 -1.82
C GLN A 40 -2.65 -12.12 -2.58
N GLY A 41 -2.59 -11.41 -3.70
CA GLY A 41 -3.77 -11.06 -4.51
C GLY A 41 -4.64 -9.92 -3.94
N ARG A 42 -4.38 -9.46 -2.71
CA ARG A 42 -5.11 -8.35 -2.06
C ARG A 42 -4.19 -7.22 -1.57
N ALA A 43 -2.90 -7.31 -1.87
CA ALA A 43 -1.92 -6.31 -1.49
C ALA A 43 -0.98 -5.96 -2.65
N VAL A 44 -0.68 -4.66 -2.79
CA VAL A 44 0.28 -4.13 -3.77
C VAL A 44 1.25 -3.19 -3.06
N ALA A 45 2.55 -3.36 -3.31
CA ALA A 45 3.59 -2.44 -2.88
C ALA A 45 4.17 -1.71 -4.10
N ILE A 46 4.06 -0.39 -4.11
CA ILE A 46 4.51 0.49 -5.19
C ILE A 46 5.75 1.22 -4.71
N SER A 47 6.82 1.14 -5.51
CA SER A 47 8.11 1.80 -5.23
C SER A 47 8.30 2.99 -6.16
N ASP A 48 7.72 4.13 -5.82
CA ASP A 48 7.72 5.34 -6.66
C ASP A 48 7.44 6.59 -5.79
N ASP A 49 7.58 7.77 -6.38
CA ASP A 49 7.12 9.04 -5.84
C ASP A 49 5.58 9.07 -5.75
N ILE A 50 5.05 9.48 -4.60
CA ILE A 50 3.61 9.48 -4.36
C ILE A 50 2.85 10.45 -5.28
N ALA A 51 3.44 11.59 -5.65
CA ALA A 51 2.83 12.53 -6.58
C ALA A 51 2.74 11.93 -7.98
N ASN A 52 3.76 11.17 -8.42
CA ASN A 52 3.71 10.43 -9.68
C ASN A 52 2.59 9.39 -9.69
N VAL A 53 2.49 8.58 -8.63
CA VAL A 53 1.44 7.54 -8.51
C VAL A 53 0.04 8.15 -8.58
N LEU A 54 -0.21 9.23 -7.83
CA LEU A 54 -1.51 9.89 -7.80
C LEU A 54 -1.85 10.61 -9.10
N SER A 55 -0.87 11.24 -9.75
CA SER A 55 -1.07 11.91 -11.05
C SER A 55 -1.44 10.90 -12.14
N ASN A 56 -0.71 9.79 -12.22
CA ASN A 56 -0.98 8.71 -13.16
C ASN A 56 -2.35 8.06 -12.89
N LEU A 57 -2.72 7.88 -11.61
CA LEU A 57 -4.03 7.36 -11.23
C LEU A 57 -5.15 8.30 -11.65
N ARG A 58 -5.00 9.62 -11.42
CA ARG A 58 -5.99 10.63 -11.82
C ARG A 58 -6.25 10.59 -13.32
N ILE A 59 -5.19 10.54 -14.14
CA ILE A 59 -5.31 10.47 -15.60
C ILE A 59 -6.10 9.21 -16.01
N LYS A 60 -5.78 8.06 -15.44
CA LYS A 60 -6.47 6.79 -15.74
C LYS A 60 -7.94 6.76 -15.34
N VAL A 61 -8.31 7.44 -14.25
CA VAL A 61 -9.70 7.50 -13.78
C VAL A 61 -10.52 8.50 -14.57
N GLN A 62 -9.92 9.60 -15.04
CA GLN A 62 -10.62 10.61 -15.85
C GLN A 62 -10.76 10.21 -17.32
N GLY A 63 -9.91 9.32 -17.82
CA GLY A 63 -10.02 8.71 -19.15
C GLY A 63 -11.00 7.53 -19.23
N LYS A 64 -11.78 7.30 -18.18
CA LYS A 64 -12.92 6.37 -18.12
C LYS A 64 -14.20 7.15 -17.92
#